data_AF-A0A1H9A7T9-F1
#
_entry.id   AF-A0A1H9A7T9-F1
#
_cell.length_a   1.000
_cell.length_b   1.000
_cell.length_c   1.000
_cell.angle_alpha   90.00
_cell.angle_beta   90.00
_cell.angle_gamma   90.00
#
_symmetry.space_group_name_H-M   'P 1'
#
loop_
_entity.id
_entity.type
_entity.pdbx_description
1 polymer ?
#
loop_
_entity_poly.entity_id
_entity_poly.type
_entity_poly.pdbx_seq_one_letter_code
_entity_poly.pdbx_strand_id
1 'polypeptide(L)' 'MTEADLMWLSAQELTYARNEIYARHGFIFKSDELNEYFGSKSWYYPNPEFDGTLYGIEKSNALFIKDYQEKYNLQYKPN' A
#
# COMPACT_ATOMS: atom_id res chain seq x y z
N MET A 1 12.73 1.03 -7.19
CA MET A 1 11.80 2.16 -7.10
C MET A 1 12.61 3.42 -6.87
N THR A 2 12.23 4.51 -7.50
CA THR A 2 12.88 5.83 -7.46
C THR A 2 11.83 6.91 -7.23
N GLU A 3 12.24 8.13 -6.87
CA GLU A 3 11.28 9.24 -6.69
C GLU A 3 10.55 9.59 -7.99
N ALA A 4 11.18 9.38 -9.15
CA ALA A 4 10.55 9.60 -10.45
C ALA A 4 9.34 8.68 -10.70
N ASP A 5 9.34 7.48 -10.12
CA ASP A 5 8.22 6.53 -10.19
C ASP A 5 7.00 7.03 -9.38
N LEU A 6 7.20 7.94 -8.42
CA LEU A 6 6.19 8.42 -7.46
C LEU A 6 5.69 9.84 -7.74
N MET A 7 6.45 10.64 -8.49
CA MET A 7 6.26 12.08 -8.65
C MET A 7 4.90 12.48 -9.24
N TRP A 8 4.26 11.59 -10.01
CA TRP A 8 2.98 11.86 -10.66
C TRP A 8 1.79 11.29 -9.90
N LEU A 9 2.02 10.61 -8.78
CA LEU A 9 0.99 9.97 -7.99
C LEU A 9 0.44 10.95 -6.95
N SER A 10 -0.88 10.98 -6.84
CA SER A 10 -1.59 11.64 -5.75
C SER A 10 -1.33 10.95 -4.41
N ALA A 11 -1.67 11.63 -3.31
CA ALA A 11 -1.59 11.06 -1.96
C ALA A 11 -2.39 9.74 -1.84
N GLN A 12 -3.55 9.65 -2.49
CA GLN A 12 -4.38 8.44 -2.51
C GLN A 12 -3.71 7.32 -3.30
N GLU A 13 -3.20 7.60 -4.50
CA GLU A 13 -2.50 6.61 -5.32
C GLU A 13 -1.24 6.08 -4.64
N LEU A 14 -0.47 6.94 -3.94
CA LEU A 14 0.67 6.51 -3.13
C LEU A 14 0.24 5.59 -2.00
N THR A 15 -0.84 5.93 -1.30
CA THR A 15 -1.41 5.07 -0.26
C THR A 15 -1.85 3.72 -0.84
N TYR A 16 -2.49 3.71 -2.00
CA TYR A 16 -2.94 2.48 -2.64
C TYR A 16 -1.77 1.63 -3.13
N ALA A 17 -0.76 2.24 -3.76
CA ALA A 17 0.45 1.56 -4.22
C ALA A 17 1.23 0.92 -3.05
N ARG A 18 1.34 1.63 -1.91
CA ARG A 18 1.95 1.07 -0.70
C ARG A 18 1.13 -0.11 -0.17
N ASN A 19 -0.19 0.03 -0.09
CA ASN A 19 -1.08 -1.01 0.42
C ASN A 19 -1.20 -2.21 -0.54
N GLU A 20 -1.00 -2.03 -1.84
CA GLU A 20 -0.99 -3.13 -2.80
C GLU A 20 0.08 -4.17 -2.45
N ILE A 21 1.25 -3.74 -1.99
CA ILE A 21 2.32 -4.65 -1.54
C ILE A 21 1.80 -5.58 -0.45
N TYR A 22 1.05 -5.05 0.52
CA TYR A 22 0.43 -5.85 1.59
C TYR A 22 -0.74 -6.71 1.06
N ALA A 23 -1.56 -6.16 0.15
CA ALA A 23 -2.68 -6.87 -0.45
C ALA A 23 -2.23 -8.11 -1.24
N ARG A 24 -1.06 -8.07 -1.88
CA ARG A 24 -0.47 -9.24 -2.58
C ARG A 24 -0.23 -10.44 -1.66
N HIS A 25 -0.08 -10.20 -0.36
CA HIS A 25 0.06 -11.24 0.68
C HIS A 25 -1.24 -11.56 1.41
N GLY A 26 -2.36 -10.94 1.00
CA GLY A 26 -3.68 -11.14 1.60
C GLY A 26 -3.92 -10.35 2.88
N PHE A 27 -3.22 -9.23 3.09
CA PHE A 27 -3.43 -8.40 4.28
C PHE A 27 -4.87 -7.91 4.39
N ILE A 28 -5.51 -8.16 5.52
CA ILE A 28 -6.87 -7.70 5.82
C ILE A 28 -6.79 -6.28 6.39
N PHE A 29 -7.32 -5.31 5.64
CA PHE A 29 -7.24 -3.92 6.03
C PHE A 29 -8.26 -3.59 7.13
N LYS A 30 -7.95 -2.58 7.95
CA LYS A 30 -8.94 -1.97 8.86
C LYS A 30 -9.83 -0.96 8.15
N SER A 31 -9.37 -0.46 7.00
CA SER A 31 -10.08 0.52 6.19
C SER A 31 -11.09 -0.19 5.30
N ASP A 32 -12.33 0.30 5.32
CA ASP A 32 -13.40 -0.21 4.47
C ASP A 32 -13.09 0.09 3.00
N GLU A 33 -12.63 1.31 2.68
CA GLU A 33 -12.20 1.70 1.33
C GLU A 33 -11.13 0.75 0.77
N LEU A 34 -10.10 0.40 1.55
CA LEU A 34 -9.06 -0.52 1.07
C LEU A 34 -9.59 -1.94 0.90
N ASN A 35 -10.44 -2.42 1.81
CA ASN A 35 -11.07 -3.73 1.68
C ASN A 35 -11.97 -3.81 0.45
N GLU A 36 -12.76 -2.77 0.17
CA GLU A 36 -13.60 -2.69 -1.04
C GLU A 36 -12.74 -2.61 -2.30
N TYR A 37 -11.75 -1.71 -2.33
CA TYR A 37 -10.89 -1.52 -3.48
C TYR A 37 -10.11 -2.79 -3.85
N PHE A 38 -9.42 -3.42 -2.89
CA PHE A 38 -8.68 -4.65 -3.15
C PHE A 38 -9.61 -5.86 -3.29
N GLY A 39 -10.72 -5.90 -2.56
CA GLY A 39 -11.78 -6.91 -2.71
C GLY A 39 -12.36 -6.98 -4.12
N SER A 40 -12.37 -5.87 -4.86
CA SER A 40 -12.77 -5.85 -6.27
C SER A 40 -11.74 -6.48 -7.24
N LYS A 41 -10.51 -6.75 -6.79
CA LYS A 41 -9.44 -7.28 -7.64
C LYS A 41 -9.44 -8.79 -7.63
N SER A 42 -9.45 -9.41 -8.81
CA SER A 42 -9.45 -10.88 -8.98
C SER A 42 -8.21 -11.60 -8.43
N TRP A 43 -7.14 -10.86 -8.13
CA TRP A 43 -5.90 -11.39 -7.57
C TRP A 43 -5.79 -11.26 -6.05
N TYR A 44 -6.69 -10.53 -5.39
CA TYR A 44 -6.64 -10.31 -3.95
C TYR A 44 -7.42 -11.41 -3.21
N TYR A 45 -6.72 -12.12 -2.33
CA TYR A 45 -7.28 -13.17 -1.49
C TYR A 45 -6.90 -12.89 -0.04
N PRO A 46 -7.86 -12.50 0.82
CA PRO A 46 -7.62 -12.30 2.24
C PRO A 46 -6.98 -13.54 2.90
N ASN A 47 -5.88 -13.33 3.63
CA ASN A 47 -5.15 -14.35 4.35
C ASN A 47 -5.11 -13.98 5.85
N PRO A 48 -5.95 -14.59 6.70
CA PRO A 48 -5.97 -14.32 8.13
C PRO A 48 -4.65 -14.60 8.87
N GLU A 49 -3.78 -15.43 8.29
CA GLU A 49 -2.48 -15.77 8.88
C GLU A 49 -1.38 -14.75 8.56
N PHE A 50 -1.63 -13.82 7.62
CA PHE A 50 -0.64 -12.79 7.29
C PHE A 50 -0.71 -11.64 8.29
N ASP A 51 0.36 -11.47 9.06
CA ASP A 51 0.48 -10.47 10.13
C ASP A 51 0.86 -9.06 9.64
N GLY A 52 1.11 -8.90 8.34
CA GLY A 52 1.57 -7.64 7.75
C GLY A 52 3.10 -7.49 7.72
N THR A 53 3.86 -8.50 8.12
CA THR A 53 5.33 -8.43 8.08
C THR A 53 5.85 -8.62 6.66
N LEU A 54 6.51 -7.59 6.13
CA LEU A 54 7.20 -7.64 4.83
C LEU A 54 8.70 -7.84 4.99
N TYR A 55 9.34 -8.42 3.97
CA TYR A 55 10.79 -8.65 3.92
C TYR A 55 11.41 -8.17 2.60
N GLY A 56 12.74 -8.04 2.60
CA GLY A 56 13.53 -7.73 1.41
C GLY A 56 13.03 -6.49 0.65
N ILE A 57 12.87 -6.64 -0.67
CA ILE A 57 12.53 -5.54 -1.57
C ILE A 57 11.13 -4.97 -1.31
N GLU A 58 10.18 -5.78 -0.84
CA GLU A 58 8.81 -5.34 -0.57
C GLU A 58 8.78 -4.41 0.65
N LYS A 59 9.51 -4.77 1.70
CA LYS A 59 9.70 -3.90 2.87
C LYS A 59 10.39 -2.59 2.46
N SER A 60 11.45 -2.67 1.65
CA SER A 60 12.15 -1.48 1.17
C SER A 60 11.25 -0.57 0.34
N ASN A 61 10.43 -1.11 -0.56
CA ASN A 61 9.51 -0.33 -1.38
C ASN A 61 8.38 0.30 -0.54
N ALA A 62 7.79 -0.45 0.40
CA ALA A 62 6.75 0.07 1.28
C ALA A 62 7.25 1.24 2.16
N LEU A 63 8.47 1.11 2.70
CA LEU A 63 9.15 2.18 3.43
C LEU A 63 9.46 3.37 2.51
N PHE A 64 9.97 3.12 1.31
CA PHE A 64 10.29 4.18 0.36
C PHE A 64 9.08 5.04 0.01
N ILE A 65 7.91 4.42 -0.26
CA ILE A 65 6.67 5.15 -0.53
C ILE A 65 6.24 5.93 0.72
N LYS A 66 6.29 5.32 1.91
CA LYS A 66 5.94 6.00 3.16
C LYS A 66 6.81 7.24 3.40
N ASP A 67 8.12 7.11 3.24
CA ASP A 67 9.07 8.21 3.48
C ASP A 67 8.87 9.32 2.44
N TYR A 68 8.56 8.97 1.19
CA TYR A 68 8.16 9.93 0.15
C TYR A 68 6.88 10.69 0.55
N GLN A 69 5.85 9.98 1.02
CA GLN A 69 4.61 10.61 1.49
C GLN A 69 4.85 11.58 2.65
N GLU A 70 5.73 11.24 3.59
CA GLU A 70 6.08 12.09 4.73
C GLU A 70 6.87 13.33 4.28
N LYS A 71 7.88 13.14 3.42
CA LYS A 71 8.74 14.22 2.90
C LYS A 71 7.94 15.30 2.14
N TYR A 72 6.94 14.90 1.37
CA TYR A 72 6.15 15.81 0.52
C TYR A 72 4.75 16.12 1.08
N ASN A 73 4.44 15.67 2.30
CA ASN A 73 3.13 15.84 2.93
C ASN A 73 1.96 15.28 2.10
N LEU A 74 2.18 14.13 1.45
CA LEU A 74 1.23 13.41 0.58
C LEU A 74 0.60 12.22 1.32
N GLN A 75 0.19 12.43 2.57
CA GLN A 75 -0.47 11.41 3.37
C GLN A 75 -1.97 11.39 3.09
N TYR A 76 -2.51 10.21 2.77
CA TYR A 76 -3.94 9.98 2.62
C TYR A 76 -4.39 8.90 3.59
N LYS A 77 -5.47 9.17 4.33
CA LYS A 77 -6.07 8.25 5.30
C LYS A 77 -7.36 7.68 4.69
N PRO A 78 -7.32 6.45 4.15
CA PRO A 78 -8.52 5.80 3.68
C PRO A 78 -9.40 5.46 4.89
N ASN A 79 -10.72 5.53 4.71
CA ASN A 79 -11.69 5.45 5.81
C ASN A 79 -11.82 4.05 6.41
#